data_AF-A0A1U8B4U0-F1
#
_entry.id   AF-A0A1U8B4U0-F1
#
_cell.length_a   1.000
_cell.length_b   1.000
_cell.length_c   1.000
_cell.angle_alpha   90.00
_cell.angle_beta   90.00
_cell.angle_gamma   90.00
#
_symmetry.space_group_name_H-M   'P 1'
#
loop_
_entity.id
_entity.type
_entity.pdbx_description
1 polymer ?
#
loop_
_entity_poly.entity_id
_entity_poly.type
_entity_poly.pdbx_seq_one_letter_code
_entity_poly.pdbx_strand_id
1 'polypeptide(L)'
;MGTFLSARATELVSGGLMVLILPGLPNRIPHSESTAGMLFDLLGSCLMDMAKIGLTDEAKVDSFNFPFYMASPQELEDLVERNGLFSIERLEQVINVTRNTGALTEQSCSMHLRAALQGIIKEHFGSENIDELFDRFSEKLGRSSYLLNADYTKGTQLFIVLKRKMTD
;
A
#
# COMPACT_ATOMS: atom_id res chain seq x y z
N MET A 1 0.73 -7.48 11.66
CA MET A 1 1.95 -6.87 12.24
C MET A 1 2.29 -7.40 13.64
N GLY A 2 1.34 -7.59 14.57
CA GLY A 2 1.66 -8.10 15.93
C GLY A 2 2.40 -9.45 15.97
N THR A 3 1.98 -10.42 15.15
CA THR A 3 2.70 -11.70 14.98
C THR A 3 4.11 -11.52 14.45
N PHE A 4 4.30 -10.60 13.48
CA PHE A 4 5.62 -10.28 12.94
C PHE A 4 6.56 -9.74 14.03
N LEU A 5 6.10 -8.76 14.83
CA LEU A 5 6.90 -8.23 15.94
C LEU A 5 7.24 -9.33 16.96
N SER A 6 6.26 -10.17 17.30
CA SER A 6 6.47 -11.29 18.23
C SER A 6 7.54 -12.27 17.74
N ALA A 7 7.54 -12.61 16.45
CA ALA A 7 8.59 -13.44 15.86
C ALA A 7 9.95 -12.75 15.91
N ARG A 8 10.04 -11.49 15.46
CA ARG A 8 11.29 -10.71 15.47
C ARG A 8 11.87 -10.53 16.87
N ALA A 9 11.03 -10.46 17.89
CA ALA A 9 11.45 -10.37 19.28
C ALA A 9 12.16 -11.64 19.80
N THR A 10 11.89 -12.81 19.21
CA THR A 10 12.59 -14.07 19.54
C THR A 10 13.93 -14.20 18.84
N GLU A 11 14.09 -13.51 17.70
CA GLU A 11 15.29 -13.59 16.86
C GLU A 11 16.29 -12.49 17.17
N LEU A 12 15.82 -11.31 17.59
CA LEU A 12 16.66 -10.15 17.92
C LEU A 12 17.18 -10.23 19.35
N VAL A 13 18.48 -9.98 19.49
CA VAL A 13 19.13 -9.82 20.80
C VAL A 13 18.58 -8.61 21.56
N SER A 14 18.66 -8.66 22.90
CA SER A 14 18.28 -7.53 23.76
C SER A 14 19.05 -6.26 23.37
N GLY A 15 18.33 -5.15 23.22
CA GLY A 15 18.89 -3.87 22.74
C GLY A 15 19.13 -3.79 21.23
N GLY A 16 18.90 -4.88 20.47
CA GLY A 16 19.01 -4.91 19.02
C GLY A 16 18.00 -3.98 18.33
N LEU A 17 18.39 -3.41 17.19
CA LEU A 17 17.56 -2.48 16.43
C LEU A 17 16.92 -3.16 15.22
N MET A 18 15.72 -2.72 14.88
CA MET A 18 15.00 -3.09 13.67
C MET A 18 14.46 -1.83 13.00
N VAL A 19 14.74 -1.68 11.72
CA VAL A 19 14.22 -0.58 10.90
C VAL A 19 13.18 -1.13 9.95
N LEU A 20 11.99 -0.53 9.92
CA LEU A 20 10.93 -0.88 8.98
C LEU A 20 10.56 0.35 8.16
N ILE A 21 10.37 0.13 6.86
CA ILE A 21 9.81 1.10 5.92
C ILE A 21 8.53 0.49 5.37
N LEU A 22 7.40 1.11 5.66
CA LEU A 22 6.08 0.58 5.36
C LEU A 22 5.27 1.61 4.58
N PRO A 23 4.42 1.21 3.63
CA PRO A 23 3.35 2.08 3.15
C PRO A 23 2.47 2.49 4.33
N GLY A 24 2.13 3.77 4.40
CA GLY A 24 1.25 4.26 5.45
C GLY A 24 0.54 5.53 5.05
N LEU A 25 -0.33 5.96 5.95
CA LEU A 25 -1.23 7.08 5.73
C LEU A 25 -1.00 8.16 6.80
N PRO A 26 -1.09 9.45 6.48
CA PRO A 26 -1.18 10.49 7.50
C PRO A 26 -2.34 10.25 8.46
N ASN A 27 -2.13 10.62 9.72
CA ASN A 27 -3.17 10.56 10.74
C ASN A 27 -4.42 11.32 10.26
N ARG A 28 -5.61 10.77 10.53
CA ARG A 28 -6.93 11.37 10.26
C ARG A 28 -7.32 11.54 8.79
N ILE A 29 -6.53 11.04 7.84
CA ILE A 29 -6.98 10.94 6.45
C ILE A 29 -7.81 9.65 6.32
N PRO A 30 -9.01 9.67 5.72
CA PRO A 30 -9.72 8.44 5.37
C PRO A 30 -8.98 7.67 4.26
N HIS A 31 -9.01 6.33 4.30
CA HIS A 31 -8.36 5.52 3.26
C HIS A 31 -8.84 5.84 1.85
N SER A 32 -10.14 6.10 1.67
CA SER A 32 -10.76 6.47 0.39
C SER A 32 -10.28 7.81 -0.17
N GLU A 33 -9.82 8.71 0.69
CA GLU A 33 -9.32 10.04 0.28
C GLU A 33 -7.80 10.05 0.05
N SER A 34 -7.12 8.94 0.35
CA SER A 34 -5.70 8.78 0.11
C SER A 34 -5.42 8.55 -1.38
N THR A 35 -4.26 8.98 -1.88
CA THR A 35 -3.88 8.68 -3.28
C THR A 35 -3.90 7.19 -3.58
N ALA A 36 -3.36 6.37 -2.68
CA ALA A 36 -3.36 4.93 -2.89
C ALA A 36 -4.79 4.36 -2.88
N GLY A 37 -5.67 4.84 -2.02
CA GLY A 37 -7.10 4.48 -2.03
C GLY A 37 -7.77 4.87 -3.35
N MET A 38 -7.62 6.11 -3.79
CA MET A 38 -8.17 6.58 -5.08
C MET A 38 -7.61 5.80 -6.28
N LEU A 39 -6.34 5.39 -6.25
CA LEU A 39 -5.76 4.52 -7.28
C LEU A 39 -6.37 3.11 -7.26
N PHE A 40 -6.63 2.54 -6.07
CA PHE A 40 -7.32 1.25 -5.97
C PHE A 40 -8.78 1.33 -6.38
N ASP A 41 -9.48 2.42 -6.05
CA ASP A 41 -10.86 2.67 -6.50
C ASP A 41 -10.91 2.80 -8.03
N LEU A 42 -9.92 3.47 -8.62
CA LEU A 42 -9.80 3.58 -10.07
C LEU A 42 -9.58 2.20 -10.72
N LEU A 43 -8.72 1.36 -10.14
CA LEU A 43 -8.50 -0.01 -10.60
C LEU A 43 -9.76 -0.88 -10.45
N GLY A 44 -10.46 -0.77 -9.31
CA GLY A 44 -11.75 -1.42 -9.09
C GLY A 44 -12.80 -1.00 -10.12
N SER A 45 -12.83 0.29 -10.48
CA SER A 45 -13.73 0.79 -11.53
C SER A 45 -13.41 0.17 -12.91
N CYS A 46 -12.15 -0.15 -13.19
CA CYS A 46 -11.78 -0.86 -14.43
C CYS A 46 -12.28 -2.30 -14.43
N LEU A 47 -12.14 -3.01 -13.28
CA LEU A 47 -12.69 -4.35 -13.10
C LEU A 47 -14.22 -4.37 -13.29
N MET A 48 -14.92 -3.37 -12.74
CA MET A 48 -16.37 -3.24 -12.94
C MET A 48 -16.75 -2.96 -14.40
N ASP A 49 -15.98 -2.14 -15.12
CA ASP A 49 -16.25 -1.92 -16.54
C ASP A 49 -16.01 -3.17 -17.38
N MET A 50 -15.00 -3.98 -17.03
CA MET A 50 -14.77 -5.29 -17.63
C MET A 50 -15.91 -6.26 -17.33
N ALA A 51 -16.49 -6.21 -16.12
CA ALA A 51 -17.64 -7.02 -15.76
C ALA A 51 -18.87 -6.69 -16.61
N LYS A 52 -19.16 -5.41 -16.82
CA LYS A 52 -20.29 -4.94 -17.64
C LYS A 52 -20.22 -5.41 -19.10
N ILE A 53 -19.02 -5.62 -19.64
CA ILE A 53 -18.81 -6.11 -21.01
C ILE A 53 -18.55 -7.62 -21.09
N GLY A 54 -18.65 -8.34 -19.97
CA GLY A 54 -18.52 -9.79 -19.92
C GLY A 54 -17.09 -10.34 -19.97
N LEU A 55 -16.07 -9.52 -19.69
CA LEU A 55 -14.67 -10.00 -19.59
C LEU A 55 -14.33 -10.58 -18.21
N THR A 56 -15.16 -10.32 -17.20
CA THR A 56 -15.10 -10.96 -15.88
C THR A 56 -16.50 -11.01 -15.28
N ASP A 57 -16.69 -11.79 -14.22
CA ASP A 57 -17.95 -11.83 -13.47
C ASP A 57 -17.96 -10.72 -12.41
N GLU A 58 -19.08 -10.01 -12.28
CA GLU A 58 -19.27 -9.00 -11.22
C GLU A 58 -19.09 -9.59 -9.82
N ALA A 59 -19.61 -10.80 -9.58
CA ALA A 59 -19.44 -11.53 -8.32
C ALA A 59 -17.96 -11.82 -7.98
N LYS A 60 -17.07 -11.96 -8.99
CA LYS A 60 -15.63 -12.07 -8.76
C LYS A 60 -15.04 -10.73 -8.34
N VAL A 61 -15.53 -9.63 -8.89
CA VAL A 61 -15.09 -8.28 -8.47
C VAL A 61 -15.52 -8.02 -7.04
N ASP A 62 -16.78 -8.32 -6.67
CA ASP A 62 -17.31 -8.09 -5.32
C ASP A 62 -16.62 -8.93 -4.24
N SER A 63 -16.20 -10.15 -4.59
CA SER A 63 -15.49 -11.04 -3.66
C SER A 63 -13.99 -10.73 -3.55
N PHE A 64 -13.43 -9.94 -4.47
CA PHE A 64 -12.01 -9.62 -4.49
C PHE A 64 -11.69 -8.45 -3.56
N ASN A 65 -10.73 -8.65 -2.66
CA ASN A 65 -10.20 -7.60 -1.80
C ASN A 65 -8.67 -7.66 -1.82
N PHE A 66 -8.02 -6.49 -1.87
CA PHE A 66 -6.56 -6.46 -1.79
C PHE A 66 -6.09 -6.83 -0.39
N PRO A 67 -5.11 -7.74 -0.23
CA PRO A 67 -4.53 -8.11 1.06
C PRO A 67 -3.51 -7.04 1.50
N PHE A 68 -3.93 -5.78 1.51
CA PHE A 68 -3.08 -4.62 1.71
C PHE A 68 -3.72 -3.64 2.70
N TYR A 69 -2.91 -3.13 3.63
CA TYR A 69 -3.36 -2.14 4.62
C TYR A 69 -2.29 -1.09 4.83
N MET A 70 -2.68 0.19 4.83
CA MET A 70 -1.79 1.32 5.10
C MET A 70 -2.08 1.87 6.49
N ALA A 71 -1.30 1.46 7.48
CA ALA A 71 -1.48 1.95 8.84
C ALA A 71 -1.13 3.45 8.94
N SER A 72 -1.82 4.13 9.85
CA SER A 72 -1.41 5.43 10.35
C SER A 72 -0.29 5.30 11.39
N PRO A 73 0.50 6.37 11.64
CA PRO A 73 1.45 6.42 12.74
C PRO A 73 0.85 5.97 14.08
N GLN A 74 -0.35 6.49 14.41
CA GLN A 74 -1.01 6.17 15.67
C GLN A 74 -1.33 4.67 15.80
N GLU A 75 -1.86 4.05 14.75
CA GLU A 75 -2.16 2.62 14.79
C GLU A 75 -0.90 1.76 14.97
N LEU A 76 0.23 2.21 14.42
CA LEU A 76 1.51 1.53 14.56
C LEU A 76 2.08 1.71 15.97
N GLU A 77 1.98 2.91 16.54
CA GLU A 77 2.33 3.18 17.95
C GLU A 77 1.53 2.29 18.89
N ASP A 78 0.20 2.32 18.79
CA ASP A 78 -0.72 1.52 19.60
C ASP A 78 -0.40 0.02 19.48
N LEU A 79 -0.04 -0.44 18.27
CA LEU A 79 0.30 -1.85 18.03
C LEU A 79 1.63 -2.24 18.69
N VAL A 80 2.66 -1.39 18.62
CA VAL A 80 3.96 -1.63 19.26
C VAL A 80 3.82 -1.59 20.78
N GLU A 81 3.07 -0.63 21.31
CA GLU A 81 2.77 -0.55 22.74
C GLU A 81 2.04 -1.79 23.24
N ARG A 82 0.97 -2.21 22.55
CA ARG A 82 0.24 -3.45 22.88
C ARG A 82 1.11 -4.70 22.79
N ASN A 83 2.04 -4.77 21.84
CA ASN A 83 2.96 -5.90 21.73
C ASN A 83 3.96 -5.90 22.90
N GLY A 84 4.42 -4.73 23.34
CA GLY A 84 5.23 -4.56 24.54
C GLY A 84 6.68 -5.05 24.43
N LEU A 85 7.09 -5.71 23.34
CA LEU A 85 8.41 -6.34 23.16
C LEU A 85 9.48 -5.37 22.64
N PHE A 86 9.07 -4.22 22.09
CA PHE A 86 9.94 -3.20 21.52
C PHE A 86 9.65 -1.82 22.10
N SER A 87 10.66 -0.95 22.13
CA SER A 87 10.49 0.51 22.23
C SER A 87 10.60 1.15 20.86
N ILE A 88 9.90 2.27 20.66
CA ILE A 88 10.03 3.09 19.46
C ILE A 88 11.16 4.10 19.72
N GLU A 89 12.24 4.00 18.96
CA GLU A 89 13.34 4.98 19.02
C GLU A 89 13.07 6.16 18.09
N ARG A 90 12.33 5.92 17.00
CA ARG A 90 11.95 6.93 16.01
C ARG A 90 10.75 6.46 15.21
N LEU A 91 9.81 7.36 14.97
CA LEU A 91 8.72 7.18 14.03
C LEU A 91 8.55 8.47 13.22
N GLU A 92 8.69 8.36 11.92
CA GLU A 92 8.63 9.50 11.00
C GLU A 92 7.76 9.14 9.80
N GLN A 93 6.98 10.12 9.33
CA GLN A 93 6.34 10.03 8.02
C GLN A 93 7.29 10.60 6.98
N VAL A 94 7.73 9.75 6.06
CA VAL A 94 8.68 10.17 5.02
C VAL A 94 7.87 10.58 3.79
N ILE A 95 8.07 11.82 3.35
CA ILE A 95 7.61 12.24 2.03
C ILE A 95 8.54 11.56 1.03
N ASN A 96 7.96 10.74 0.16
CA ASN A 96 8.71 9.95 -0.81
C ASN A 96 9.53 10.89 -1.73
N VAL A 97 10.83 10.99 -1.49
CA VAL A 97 11.77 11.88 -2.21
C VAL A 97 12.03 11.42 -3.65
N THR A 98 11.55 10.22 -4.01
CA THR A 98 11.71 9.64 -5.36
C THR A 98 11.11 10.49 -6.49
N ARG A 99 10.21 11.43 -6.20
CA ARG A 99 9.67 12.38 -7.20
C ARG A 99 10.66 13.45 -7.68
N ASN A 100 11.84 13.60 -7.07
CA ASN A 100 12.86 14.54 -7.54
C ASN A 100 13.68 14.05 -8.74
N THR A 101 13.43 12.85 -9.27
CA THR A 101 14.21 12.28 -10.39
C THR A 101 13.45 12.15 -11.72
N GLY A 102 12.14 12.45 -11.74
CA GLY A 102 11.32 12.48 -12.95
C GLY A 102 9.83 12.58 -12.62
N ALA A 103 9.04 13.19 -13.51
CA ALA A 103 7.59 13.24 -13.37
C ALA A 103 7.03 11.80 -13.40
N LEU A 104 6.20 11.44 -12.41
CA LEU A 104 5.44 10.20 -12.47
C LEU A 104 4.44 10.32 -13.62
N THR A 105 4.65 9.52 -14.65
CA THR A 105 3.71 9.38 -15.76
C THR A 105 2.65 8.34 -15.41
N GLU A 106 1.50 8.44 -16.06
CA GLU A 106 0.41 7.46 -15.98
C GLU A 106 0.94 6.04 -16.24
N GLN A 107 1.77 5.91 -17.26
CA GLN A 107 2.39 4.65 -17.65
C GLN A 107 3.29 4.10 -16.54
N SER A 108 4.15 4.94 -15.95
CA SER A 108 5.04 4.51 -14.86
C SER A 108 4.27 4.03 -13.62
N CYS A 109 3.17 4.72 -13.29
CA CYS A 109 2.30 4.37 -12.17
C CYS A 109 1.54 3.06 -12.46
N SER A 110 0.97 2.92 -13.66
CA SER A 110 0.30 1.70 -14.10
C SER A 110 1.24 0.49 -14.06
N MET A 111 2.45 0.62 -14.61
CA MET A 111 3.45 -0.44 -14.58
C MET A 111 3.88 -0.81 -13.16
N HIS A 112 4.02 0.17 -12.26
CA HIS A 112 4.37 -0.08 -10.87
C HIS A 112 3.27 -0.89 -10.14
N LEU A 113 2.01 -0.46 -10.25
CA LEU A 113 0.87 -1.19 -9.67
C LEU A 113 0.71 -2.58 -10.30
N ARG A 114 0.92 -2.68 -11.61
CA ARG A 114 0.92 -3.97 -12.31
C ARG A 114 1.97 -4.91 -11.74
N ALA A 115 3.21 -4.46 -11.62
CA ALA A 115 4.29 -5.29 -11.08
C ALA A 115 3.97 -5.77 -9.65
N ALA A 116 3.37 -4.92 -8.82
CA ALA A 116 3.03 -5.25 -7.44
C ALA A 116 1.83 -6.21 -7.30
N LEU A 117 0.80 -6.06 -8.15
CA LEU A 117 -0.51 -6.69 -7.91
C LEU A 117 -0.90 -7.76 -8.93
N GLN A 118 -0.25 -7.82 -10.10
CA GLN A 118 -0.68 -8.73 -11.16
C GLN A 118 -0.72 -10.19 -10.72
N GLY A 119 0.14 -10.62 -9.78
CA GLY A 119 0.15 -11.99 -9.28
C GLY A 119 -1.17 -12.37 -8.60
N ILE A 120 -1.61 -11.51 -7.65
CA ILE A 120 -2.83 -11.73 -6.87
C ILE A 120 -4.07 -11.57 -7.76
N ILE A 121 -4.05 -10.59 -8.68
CA ILE A 121 -5.15 -10.40 -9.63
C ILE A 121 -5.27 -11.62 -10.57
N LYS A 122 -4.14 -12.15 -11.07
CA LYS A 122 -4.12 -13.35 -11.92
C LYS A 122 -4.67 -14.58 -11.21
N GLU A 123 -4.35 -14.73 -9.94
CA GLU A 123 -4.83 -15.86 -9.13
C GLU A 123 -6.35 -15.86 -9.00
N HIS A 124 -6.97 -14.67 -8.86
CA HIS A 124 -8.42 -14.56 -8.67
C HIS A 124 -9.21 -14.46 -9.99
N PHE A 125 -8.72 -13.69 -10.96
CA PHE A 125 -9.44 -13.38 -12.20
C PHE A 125 -8.95 -14.18 -13.43
N GLY A 126 -7.80 -14.86 -13.33
CA GLY A 126 -7.15 -15.50 -14.47
C GLY A 126 -6.17 -14.56 -15.20
N SER A 127 -5.41 -15.11 -16.14
CA SER A 127 -4.35 -14.37 -16.84
C SER A 127 -4.77 -13.72 -18.15
N GLU A 128 -5.93 -14.08 -18.70
CA GLU A 128 -6.35 -13.72 -20.06
C GLU A 128 -6.56 -12.20 -20.23
N ASN A 129 -7.13 -11.54 -19.21
CA ASN A 129 -7.57 -10.14 -19.33
C ASN A 129 -6.72 -9.15 -18.51
N ILE A 130 -5.51 -9.55 -18.11
CA ILE A 130 -4.63 -8.70 -17.28
C ILE A 130 -4.08 -7.52 -18.07
N ASP A 131 -3.70 -7.74 -19.33
CA ASP A 131 -3.24 -6.65 -20.20
C ASP A 131 -4.32 -5.60 -20.37
N GLU A 132 -5.52 -6.04 -20.74
CA GLU A 132 -6.71 -5.19 -20.88
C GLU A 132 -7.04 -4.39 -19.61
N LEU A 133 -6.93 -5.01 -18.43
CA LEU A 133 -7.16 -4.33 -17.15
C LEU A 133 -6.20 -3.15 -16.96
N PHE A 134 -4.90 -3.36 -17.20
CA PHE A 134 -3.88 -2.33 -16.97
C PHE A 134 -3.84 -1.27 -18.07
N ASP A 135 -4.27 -1.61 -19.29
CA ASP A 135 -4.49 -0.64 -20.37
C ASP A 135 -5.64 0.30 -20.03
N ARG A 136 -6.79 -0.23 -19.59
CA ARG A 136 -7.93 0.56 -19.10
C ARG A 136 -7.56 1.42 -17.90
N PHE A 137 -6.79 0.85 -16.96
CA PHE A 137 -6.29 1.58 -15.81
C PHE A 137 -5.41 2.76 -16.22
N SER A 138 -4.45 2.54 -17.13
CA SER A 138 -3.59 3.61 -17.65
C SER A 138 -4.39 4.70 -18.35
N GLU A 139 -5.40 4.33 -19.15
CA GLU A 139 -6.28 5.29 -19.83
C GLU A 139 -7.07 6.14 -18.83
N LYS A 140 -7.72 5.51 -17.83
CA LYS A 140 -8.47 6.22 -16.80
C LYS A 140 -7.58 7.10 -15.92
N LEU A 141 -6.34 6.67 -15.68
CA LEU A 141 -5.37 7.44 -14.93
C LEU A 141 -4.95 8.70 -15.69
N GLY A 142 -4.82 8.65 -17.01
CA GLY A 142 -4.57 9.84 -17.84
C GLY A 142 -5.69 10.86 -17.82
N ARG A 143 -6.94 10.41 -17.67
CA ARG A 143 -8.09 11.30 -17.43
C ARG A 143 -8.15 11.84 -15.99
N SER A 144 -7.41 11.23 -15.07
CA SER A 144 -7.35 11.55 -13.64
C SER A 144 -5.94 11.96 -13.20
N SER A 145 -5.20 12.65 -14.07
CA SER A 145 -3.77 12.96 -13.87
C SER A 145 -3.48 13.76 -12.60
N TYR A 146 -4.48 14.44 -12.02
CA TYR A 146 -4.37 15.10 -10.72
C TYR A 146 -4.00 14.14 -9.58
N LEU A 147 -4.32 12.85 -9.68
CA LEU A 147 -3.91 11.81 -8.73
C LEU A 147 -2.38 11.60 -8.70
N LEU A 148 -1.70 12.02 -9.76
CA LEU A 148 -0.24 11.95 -9.87
C LEU A 148 0.44 13.21 -9.34
N ASN A 149 -0.29 14.25 -8.93
CA ASN A 149 0.30 15.50 -8.43
C ASN A 149 0.99 15.33 -7.06
N ALA A 150 2.03 16.15 -6.83
CA ALA A 150 2.88 16.15 -5.61
C ALA A 150 2.08 16.26 -4.31
N ASP A 151 1.00 17.03 -4.32
CA ASP A 151 0.22 17.34 -3.12
C ASP A 151 -0.61 16.16 -2.60
N TYR A 152 -1.02 15.25 -3.49
CA TYR A 152 -1.82 14.09 -3.12
C TYR A 152 -0.95 12.93 -2.58
N THR A 153 0.37 12.94 -2.79
CA THR A 153 1.26 11.83 -2.39
C THR A 153 2.13 12.09 -1.17
N LYS A 154 1.87 13.17 -0.43
CA LYS A 154 2.61 13.49 0.80
C LYS A 154 2.30 12.45 1.88
N GLY A 155 3.34 11.95 2.55
CA GLY A 155 3.21 11.07 3.73
C GLY A 155 2.79 9.62 3.47
N THR A 156 3.16 9.06 2.32
CA THR A 156 2.77 7.69 1.90
C THR A 156 3.66 6.59 2.47
N GLN A 157 4.72 6.93 3.21
CA GLN A 157 5.64 5.98 3.82
C GLN A 157 5.86 6.30 5.29
N LEU A 158 5.86 5.25 6.11
CA LEU A 158 6.26 5.28 7.50
C LEU A 158 7.66 4.70 7.63
N PHE A 159 8.51 5.44 8.31
CA PHE A 159 9.82 5.02 8.75
C PHE A 159 9.78 4.83 10.26
N ILE A 160 10.07 3.62 10.73
CA ILE A 160 10.10 3.30 12.15
C ILE A 160 11.40 2.60 12.53
N VAL A 161 11.99 3.03 13.64
CA VAL A 161 13.11 2.38 14.30
C VAL A 161 12.62 1.83 15.62
N LEU A 162 12.71 0.52 15.75
CA LEU A 162 12.33 -0.24 16.94
C LEU A 162 13.58 -0.77 17.63
N LYS A 163 13.59 -0.74 18.95
CA LYS A 163 14.63 -1.36 19.77
C LYS A 163 14.05 -2.48 20.62
N ARG A 164 14.68 -3.64 20.59
CA ARG A 164 14.27 -4.80 21.38
C ARG A 164 14.45 -4.49 22.86
N LYS A 165 13.37 -4.59 23.65
CA LYS A 165 13.46 -4.41 25.10
C LYS A 165 14.32 -5.50 25.73
N MET A 166 14.92 -5.18 26.87
CA MET A 166 15.64 -6.16 27.67
C MET A 166 14.64 -7.22 28.17
N THR A 167 15.03 -8.47 28.05
CA THR A 167 14.38 -9.59 28.74
C THR A 167 15.32 -9.94 29.88
N ASP A 168 14.85 -9.75 31.11
CA ASP A 168 15.56 -10.20 32.31
C ASP A 168 15.79 -11.72 32.30
#